data_AF-A0A645ITZ9-F1
#
_entry.id   AF-A0A645ITZ9-F1
#
_cell.length_a   1.000
_cell.length_b   1.000
_cell.length_c   1.000
_cell.angle_alpha   90.00
_cell.angle_beta   90.00
_cell.angle_gamma   90.00
#
_symmetry.space_group_name_H-M   'P 1'
#
loop_
_entity.id
_entity.type
_entity.pdbx_description
1 polymer ?
#
loop_
_entity_poly.entity_id
_entity_poly.type
_entity_poly.pdbx_seq_one_letter_code
_entity_poly.pdbx_strand_id
1 'polypeptide(L)'
;MTPTATVKMSHGGNTYEATATGDGPIDAAYFAVGKIVNVACRIDDYTIRSVSEGQEALGEVMVKLAFGGEVYTGSDISTDIIEASITAYINGINKIVEATAAA
;
A
#
# COMPACT_ATOMS: atom_id res chain seq x y z
N MET A 1 12.45 -20.05 -0.38
CA MET A 1 11.00 -19.78 -0.56
C MET A 1 10.89 -18.41 -1.20
N THR A 2 10.11 -18.25 -2.25
CA THR A 2 9.96 -16.95 -2.96
C THR A 2 8.55 -16.43 -2.73
N PRO A 3 8.35 -15.48 -1.80
CA PRO A 3 7.08 -14.81 -1.61
C PRO A 3 6.58 -14.21 -2.92
N THR A 4 5.33 -14.51 -3.25
CA THR A 4 4.68 -14.04 -4.48
C THR A 4 3.32 -13.48 -4.12
N ALA A 5 2.98 -12.31 -4.65
CA ALA A 5 1.68 -11.69 -4.47
C ALA A 5 1.08 -11.35 -5.84
N THR A 6 -0.21 -11.62 -5.97
CA THR A 6 -1.03 -11.20 -7.12
C THR A 6 -2.03 -10.18 -6.61
N VAL A 7 -2.02 -9.00 -7.23
CA VAL A 7 -2.89 -7.89 -6.86
C VAL A 7 -3.75 -7.53 -8.06
N LYS A 8 -5.04 -7.35 -7.80
CA LYS A 8 -6.04 -6.92 -8.78
C LYS A 8 -6.66 -5.62 -8.29
N MET A 9 -6.58 -4.58 -9.11
CA MET A 9 -7.10 -3.25 -8.80
C MET A 9 -8.06 -2.80 -9.90
N SER A 10 -9.03 -1.96 -9.55
CA SER A 10 -9.95 -1.36 -10.50
C SER A 10 -9.83 0.16 -10.45
N HIS A 11 -9.65 0.80 -11.60
CA HIS A 11 -9.57 2.26 -11.71
C HIS A 11 -10.29 2.72 -12.99
N GLY A 12 -11.19 3.69 -12.86
CA GLY A 12 -11.89 4.28 -14.01
C GLY A 12 -12.71 3.28 -14.85
N GLY A 13 -13.22 2.21 -14.23
CA GLY A 13 -13.94 1.13 -14.93
C GLY A 13 -13.05 0.07 -15.59
N ASN A 14 -11.73 0.27 -15.61
CA ASN A 14 -10.77 -0.73 -16.06
C ASN A 14 -10.24 -1.54 -14.88
N THR A 15 -9.97 -2.82 -15.12
CA THR A 15 -9.35 -3.71 -14.14
C THR A 15 -7.91 -3.97 -14.55
N TYR A 16 -7.00 -3.81 -13.60
CA TYR A 16 -5.57 -4.07 -13.74
C TYR A 16 -5.19 -5.22 -12.81
N GLU A 17 -4.33 -6.10 -13.29
CA GLU A 17 -3.83 -7.23 -12.52
C GLU A 17 -2.32 -7.33 -12.71
N ALA A 18 -1.60 -7.52 -11.62
CA ALA A 18 -0.16 -7.72 -11.66
C ALA A 18 0.27 -8.74 -10.61
N THR A 19 1.32 -9.48 -10.96
CA THR A 19 2.00 -10.39 -10.06
C THR A 19 3.45 -9.94 -9.89
N ALA A 20 3.92 -9.97 -8.65
CA ALA A 20 5.30 -9.72 -8.33
C ALA A 20 5.79 -10.64 -7.21
N THR A 21 7.11 -10.77 -7.15
CA THR A 21 7.84 -11.50 -6.13
C THR A 21 8.63 -10.51 -5.31
N GLY A 22 8.82 -10.79 -4.04
CA GLY A 22 9.56 -9.93 -3.11
C GLY A 22 10.17 -10.73 -1.99
N ASP A 23 10.86 -10.05 -1.08
CA ASP A 23 11.46 -10.67 0.09
C ASP A 23 10.42 -11.04 1.16
N GLY A 24 9.20 -10.52 1.04
CA GLY A 24 8.06 -10.84 1.90
C GLY A 24 6.71 -10.67 1.19
N PRO A 25 5.60 -11.09 1.82
CA PRO A 25 4.27 -10.94 1.24
C PRO A 25 3.89 -9.46 1.02
N ILE A 26 4.28 -8.58 1.94
CA ILE A 26 4.04 -7.13 1.85
C ILE A 26 4.87 -6.54 0.69
N ASP A 27 6.15 -6.87 0.63
CA ASP A 27 7.08 -6.40 -0.41
C ASP A 27 6.64 -6.87 -1.81
N ALA A 28 6.28 -8.14 -1.95
CA ALA A 28 5.72 -8.69 -3.19
C ALA A 28 4.43 -7.95 -3.61
N ALA A 29 3.54 -7.64 -2.65
CA ALA A 29 2.32 -6.91 -2.93
C ALA A 29 2.60 -5.46 -3.33
N TYR A 30 3.53 -4.79 -2.67
CA TYR A 30 3.94 -3.42 -3.01
C TYR A 30 4.54 -3.35 -4.41
N PHE A 31 5.38 -4.30 -4.80
CA PHE A 31 5.89 -4.38 -6.16
C PHE A 31 4.78 -4.64 -7.19
N ALA A 32 3.81 -5.49 -6.88
CA ALA A 32 2.67 -5.73 -7.77
C ALA A 32 1.82 -4.47 -7.96
N VAL A 33 1.51 -3.75 -6.87
CA VAL A 33 0.81 -2.46 -6.93
C VAL A 33 1.63 -1.43 -7.71
N GLY A 34 2.93 -1.32 -7.44
CA GLY A 34 3.82 -0.40 -8.16
C GLY A 34 3.83 -0.63 -9.67
N LYS A 35 3.76 -1.90 -10.13
CA LYS A 35 3.62 -2.24 -11.55
C LYS A 35 2.29 -1.77 -12.16
N ILE A 36 1.20 -1.78 -11.39
CA ILE A 36 -0.13 -1.34 -11.86
C ILE A 36 -0.19 0.18 -11.95
N VAL A 37 0.25 0.85 -10.89
CA VAL A 37 0.10 2.31 -10.75
C VAL A 37 1.14 3.05 -11.58
N ASN A 38 2.33 2.47 -11.80
CA ASN A 38 3.44 3.08 -12.54
C ASN A 38 3.82 4.49 -12.04
N VAL A 39 3.64 4.73 -10.73
CA VAL A 39 4.01 5.97 -10.06
C VAL A 39 5.31 5.73 -9.28
N ALA A 40 6.33 6.52 -9.58
CA ALA A 40 7.61 6.49 -8.88
C ALA A 40 7.51 7.24 -7.55
N CYS A 41 6.82 6.65 -6.57
CA CYS A 41 6.81 7.12 -5.18
C CYS A 41 7.86 6.38 -4.34
N ARG A 42 8.49 7.08 -3.39
CA ARG A 42 9.40 6.47 -2.42
C ARG A 42 8.69 6.26 -1.10
N ILE A 43 8.79 5.07 -0.51
CA ILE A 43 8.35 4.85 0.86
C ILE A 43 9.39 5.47 1.79
N ASP A 44 8.97 6.48 2.56
CA ASP A 44 9.83 7.20 3.50
C ASP A 44 9.77 6.54 4.89
N ASP A 45 8.58 6.15 5.33
CA ASP A 45 8.35 5.51 6.62
C ASP A 45 7.26 4.46 6.52
N TYR A 46 7.44 3.37 7.27
CA TYR A 46 6.46 2.30 7.41
C TYR A 46 6.39 1.92 8.88
N THR A 47 5.24 2.14 9.50
CA THR A 47 5.00 1.92 10.92
C THR A 47 3.79 1.02 11.11
N ILE A 48 3.93 -0.03 11.94
CA ILE A 48 2.84 -0.90 12.38
C ILE A 48 2.69 -0.76 13.89
N ARG A 49 1.46 -0.63 14.37
CA ARG A 49 1.14 -0.58 15.81
C ARG A 49 -0.11 -1.41 16.11
N SER A 50 -0.14 -2.07 17.26
CA SER A 50 -1.36 -2.72 17.75
C SER A 50 -2.24 -1.69 18.46
N VAL A 51 -3.49 -1.54 18.02
CA VAL A 51 -4.48 -0.64 18.63
C VAL A 51 -5.28 -1.34 19.73
N SER A 52 -5.52 -2.65 19.58
CA SER A 52 -6.21 -3.45 20.60
C SER A 52 -5.40 -4.68 21.03
N GLU A 53 -5.79 -5.26 22.15
CA GLU A 53 -5.15 -6.42 22.78
C GLU A 53 -6.06 -7.66 22.66
N GLY A 54 -5.46 -8.84 22.52
CA GLY A 54 -6.18 -10.11 22.38
C GLY A 54 -6.03 -10.76 21.00
N GLN A 55 -6.70 -11.89 20.78
CA GLN A 55 -6.62 -12.62 19.50
C GLN A 55 -7.26 -11.84 18.33
N GLU A 56 -8.13 -10.87 18.64
CA GLU A 56 -8.78 -9.96 17.70
C GLU A 56 -8.13 -8.57 17.73
N ALA A 57 -6.82 -8.54 18.04
CA ALA A 57 -6.04 -7.30 18.03
C ALA A 57 -6.09 -6.66 16.63
N LEU A 58 -6.52 -5.41 16.59
CA LEU A 58 -6.48 -4.55 15.43
C LEU A 58 -5.05 -4.01 15.30
N GLY A 59 -4.47 -4.16 14.12
CA GLY A 59 -3.24 -3.50 13.77
C GLY A 59 -3.50 -2.26 12.93
N GLU A 60 -2.99 -1.13 13.40
CA GLU A 60 -2.87 0.08 12.61
C GLU A 60 -1.57 0.03 11.82
N VAL A 61 -1.68 0.17 10.50
CA VAL A 61 -0.54 0.33 9.61
C VAL A 61 -0.55 1.74 9.03
N MET A 62 0.60 2.39 9.08
CA MET A 62 0.82 3.72 8.53
C MET A 62 2.01 3.70 7.57
N VAL A 63 1.80 4.24 6.37
CA VAL A 63 2.80 4.30 5.31
C VAL A 63 2.95 5.75 4.86
N LYS A 64 4.18 6.27 4.88
CA LYS A 64 4.51 7.58 4.33
C LYS A 64 5.18 7.42 2.98
N LEU A 65 4.60 8.07 1.97
CA LEU A 65 5.07 8.08 0.61
C LEU A 65 5.56 9.49 0.24
N ALA A 66 6.80 9.61 -0.16
CA ALA A 66 7.35 10.83 -0.72
C ALA A 66 7.19 10.83 -2.25
N PHE A 67 6.55 11.88 -2.79
CA PHE A 67 6.38 12.09 -4.22
C PHE A 67 6.49 13.58 -4.54
N GLY A 68 7.32 13.94 -5.54
CA GLY A 68 7.46 15.33 -5.99
C GLY A 68 8.01 16.32 -4.94
N GLY A 69 8.61 15.83 -3.85
CA GLY A 69 9.05 16.68 -2.72
C GLY A 69 8.00 16.87 -1.63
N GLU A 70 6.79 16.34 -1.81
CA GLU A 70 5.73 16.29 -0.81
C GLU A 70 5.63 14.89 -0.18
N VAL A 71 5.10 14.83 1.05
CA VAL A 71 4.92 13.58 1.79
C VAL A 71 3.43 13.32 1.97
N TYR A 72 3.01 12.17 1.48
CA TYR A 72 1.65 11.66 1.53
C TYR A 72 1.58 10.50 2.52
N THR A 73 0.65 10.57 3.47
CA THR A 73 0.48 9.52 4.47
C THR A 73 -0.80 8.73 4.18
N GLY A 74 -0.65 7.42 4.01
CA GLY A 74 -1.74 6.46 3.98
C GLY A 74 -1.76 5.64 5.27
N SER A 75 -2.96 5.33 5.76
CA SER A 75 -3.15 4.55 6.97
C SER A 75 -4.36 3.64 6.81
N ASP A 76 -4.32 2.50 7.49
CA ASP A 76 -5.43 1.55 7.56
C ASP A 76 -5.38 0.78 8.88
N ILE A 77 -6.54 0.29 9.34
CA ILE A 77 -6.67 -0.49 10.58
C ILE A 77 -7.42 -1.76 10.24
N SER A 78 -6.75 -2.90 10.34
CA SER A 78 -7.37 -4.22 10.10
C SER A 78 -6.86 -5.24 11.11
N THR A 79 -7.61 -6.32 11.28
CA THR A 79 -7.13 -7.52 11.98
C THR A 79 -6.06 -8.25 11.17
N ASP A 80 -6.04 -8.05 9.85
CA ASP A 80 -5.00 -8.57 8.97
C ASP A 80 -3.99 -7.46 8.61
N ILE A 81 -2.78 -7.57 9.15
CA ILE A 81 -1.69 -6.62 8.93
C ILE A 81 -1.27 -6.55 7.46
N ILE A 82 -1.34 -7.67 6.74
CA ILE A 82 -0.91 -7.71 5.34
C ILE A 82 -1.91 -6.91 4.50
N GLU A 83 -3.21 -7.13 4.73
CA GLU A 83 -4.27 -6.33 4.11
C GLU A 83 -4.13 -4.85 4.46
N ALA A 84 -4.01 -4.51 5.74
CA ALA A 84 -3.87 -3.12 6.19
C ALA A 84 -2.65 -2.43 5.54
N SER A 85 -1.54 -3.15 5.38
CA SER A 85 -0.34 -2.62 4.73
C SER A 85 -0.59 -2.26 3.27
N ILE A 86 -1.23 -3.17 2.53
CA ILE A 86 -1.54 -2.97 1.11
C ILE A 86 -2.55 -1.83 0.95
N THR A 87 -3.60 -1.81 1.76
CA THR A 87 -4.63 -0.76 1.74
C THR A 87 -4.07 0.60 2.12
N ALA A 88 -3.24 0.68 3.17
CA ALA A 88 -2.57 1.92 3.57
C ALA A 88 -1.66 2.46 2.46
N TYR A 89 -0.92 1.58 1.77
CA TYR A 89 -0.11 1.98 0.62
C TYR A 89 -0.95 2.51 -0.54
N ILE A 90 -2.04 1.82 -0.91
CA ILE A 90 -2.98 2.26 -1.95
C ILE A 90 -3.61 3.61 -1.58
N ASN A 91 -4.01 3.81 -0.31
CA ASN A 91 -4.55 5.08 0.18
C ASN A 91 -3.53 6.22 0.02
N GLY A 92 -2.25 5.96 0.30
CA GLY A 92 -1.18 6.94 0.08
C GLY A 92 -1.03 7.30 -1.40
N ILE A 93 -1.07 6.30 -2.29
CA ILE A 93 -1.02 6.50 -3.74
C ILE A 93 -2.23 7.28 -4.24
N ASN A 94 -3.43 6.95 -3.80
CA ASN A 94 -4.65 7.64 -4.20
C ASN A 94 -4.55 9.14 -3.86
N LYS A 95 -4.02 9.49 -2.68
CA LYS A 95 -3.78 10.90 -2.32
C LYS A 95 -2.76 11.58 -3.24
N ILE A 96 -1.69 10.88 -3.65
CA ILE A 96 -0.72 11.40 -4.63
C ILE A 96 -1.42 11.67 -5.97
N VAL A 97 -2.21 10.70 -6.45
CA VAL A 97 -2.93 10.82 -7.73
C VAL A 97 -3.96 11.94 -7.67
N GLU A 98 -4.73 12.06 -6.60
CA GLU A 98 -5.67 13.16 -6.39
C GLU A 98 -4.97 14.53 -6.35
N ALA A 99 -3.85 14.64 -5.63
CA ALA A 99 -3.08 15.88 -5.57
C ALA A 99 -2.47 16.25 -6.93
N THR A 100 -2.01 15.25 -7.70
CA THR A 100 -1.45 15.47 -9.05
C THR A 100 -2.55 15.78 -10.08
N ALA A 101 -3.74 15.19 -9.94
CA ALA A 101 -4.88 15.44 -10.83
C ALA A 101 -5.59 16.77 -10.55
N ALA A 102 -5.42 17.34 -9.34
CA ALA A 102 -5.97 18.64 -8.97
C ALA A 102 -5.09 19.83 -9.41
N ALA A 103 -3.90 19.57 -9.96
CA ALA A 103 -2.94 20.58 -10.46
C ALA A 103 -3.03 20.72 -11.99
#